data_AF-A0A3P9IM01-F1
#
_entry.id   AF-A0A3P9IM01-F1
#
_cell.length_a   1.000
_cell.length_b   1.000
_cell.length_c   1.000
_cell.angle_alpha   90.00
_cell.angle_beta   90.00
_cell.angle_gamma   90.00
#
_symmetry.space_group_name_H-M   'P 1'
#
loop_
_entity.id
_entity.type
_entity.pdbx_description
1 polymer ?
#
loop_
_entity_poly.entity_id
_entity_poly.type
_entity_poly.pdbx_seq_one_letter_code
_entity_poly.pdbx_strand_id
1 'polypeptide(L)'
;CECELVNINQAFPHDKLSTIQDDASSCNTRITPQSSFVMESALLGLQRRLPQLMKDVVELEEHHDEDLYSVLSLHVLENELIEIQLLMDKLNGSIRGNRELAMNTTDLLQDLKEGLADLEHFDTMQVVKRQQVNQRLKKDLDQCKNGLQPTDLDLATDESGVWVIYTTSQDFGNLVLSKVEEGESPKLNQTWHTSIYKQAVTNTFMACGVLYATRYVNTSTEEIFYSFDTATGKENFNVGIFLSKVSSNILFLNYSPVDQMLHAYCDSQMVSYR
;
A
#
# COMPACT_ATOMS: atom_id res chain seq x y z
N CYS A 1 42.37 -55.08 -10.31
CA CYS A 1 41.57 -54.14 -11.12
C CYS A 1 41.75 -52.75 -10.54
N GLU A 2 42.22 -51.81 -11.34
CA GLU A 2 42.30 -50.40 -10.97
C GLU A 2 41.13 -49.69 -11.67
N CYS A 3 40.34 -48.93 -10.91
CA CYS A 3 39.21 -48.18 -11.45
C CYS A 3 39.66 -46.72 -11.64
N GLU A 4 39.70 -46.27 -12.89
CA GLU A 4 39.76 -44.84 -13.19
C GLU A 4 38.38 -44.21 -12.96
N LEU A 5 38.32 -43.29 -12.00
CA LEU A 5 37.15 -42.47 -11.75
C LEU A 5 37.13 -41.32 -12.77
N VAL A 6 36.44 -41.52 -13.88
CA VAL A 6 36.18 -40.45 -14.85
C VAL A 6 34.98 -39.65 -14.35
N ASN A 7 35.22 -38.45 -13.83
CA ASN A 7 34.15 -37.53 -13.46
C ASN A 7 33.57 -36.90 -14.73
N ILE A 8 32.37 -37.32 -15.12
CA ILE A 8 31.69 -36.92 -16.36
C ILE A 8 31.11 -35.49 -16.26
N ASN A 9 31.01 -34.94 -15.05
CA ASN A 9 30.42 -33.63 -14.82
C ASN A 9 31.46 -32.51 -14.93
N GLN A 10 31.08 -31.40 -15.56
CA GLN A 10 31.89 -30.17 -15.56
C GLN A 10 32.06 -29.69 -14.11
N ALA A 11 33.30 -29.34 -13.75
CA ALA A 11 33.63 -28.80 -12.44
C ALA A 11 32.93 -27.43 -12.24
N PHE A 12 32.49 -27.16 -11.01
CA PHE A 12 31.87 -25.88 -10.68
C PHE A 12 32.88 -24.74 -10.82
N PRO A 13 32.55 -23.63 -11.51
CA PRO A 13 33.48 -22.53 -11.74
C PRO A 13 33.53 -21.60 -10.51
N HIS A 14 34.33 -21.99 -9.51
CA HIS A 14 34.52 -21.24 -8.26
C HIS A 14 35.06 -19.82 -8.47
N ASP A 15 35.95 -19.63 -9.45
CA ASP A 15 36.53 -18.33 -9.76
C ASP A 15 35.44 -17.33 -10.22
N LYS A 16 34.49 -17.80 -11.04
CA LYS A 16 33.35 -16.99 -11.51
C LYS A 16 32.41 -16.60 -10.36
N LEU A 17 32.20 -17.49 -9.39
CA LEU A 17 31.41 -17.19 -8.20
C LEU A 17 32.11 -16.14 -7.31
N SER A 18 33.44 -16.23 -7.15
CA SER A 18 34.21 -15.24 -6.38
C SER A 18 34.10 -13.85 -7.00
N THR A 19 34.27 -13.75 -8.32
CA THR A 19 34.14 -12.47 -9.04
C THR A 19 32.76 -11.85 -8.85
N ILE A 20 31.69 -12.65 -8.99
CA ILE A 20 30.30 -12.18 -8.80
C ILE A 20 30.08 -11.69 -7.35
N GLN A 21 30.67 -12.36 -6.37
CA GLN A 21 30.57 -11.98 -4.97
C GLN A 21 31.31 -10.66 -4.68
N ASP A 22 32.50 -10.50 -5.25
CA ASP A 22 33.30 -9.28 -5.12
C ASP A 22 32.59 -8.09 -5.79
N ASP A 23 32.05 -8.28 -6.98
CA ASP A 23 31.27 -7.28 -7.73
C ASP A 23 30.00 -6.87 -7.00
N ALA A 24 29.27 -7.83 -6.39
CA ALA A 24 28.10 -7.54 -5.57
C ALA A 24 28.45 -6.73 -4.32
N SER A 25 29.58 -7.06 -3.66
CA SER A 25 30.05 -6.32 -2.49
C SER A 25 30.45 -4.88 -2.83
N SER A 26 31.14 -4.69 -3.96
CA SER A 26 31.53 -3.39 -4.50
C SER A 26 30.31 -2.53 -4.84
N CYS A 27 29.30 -3.13 -5.48
CA CYS A 27 28.02 -2.47 -5.80
C CYS A 27 27.33 -1.92 -4.54
N ASN A 28 27.23 -2.74 -3.49
CA ASN A 28 26.60 -2.33 -2.22
C ASN A 28 27.31 -1.14 -1.55
N THR A 29 28.64 -1.06 -1.69
CA THR A 29 29.44 0.07 -1.17
C THR A 29 29.42 1.33 -2.03
N ARG A 30 29.06 1.25 -3.31
CA ARG A 30 28.97 2.42 -4.20
C ARG A 30 27.60 3.10 -4.17
N ILE A 31 26.55 2.37 -3.81
CA ILE A 31 25.16 2.86 -3.75
C ILE A 31 24.86 3.64 -2.44
N THR A 32 25.81 3.72 -1.49
CA THR A 32 25.62 4.40 -0.19
C THR A 32 25.24 5.89 -0.28
N PRO A 33 24.55 6.46 0.74
CA PRO A 33 23.77 7.72 0.67
C PRO A 33 24.51 9.04 0.43
N GLN A 34 25.84 9.03 0.24
CA GLN A 34 26.64 10.26 0.25
C GLN A 34 26.28 11.22 -0.90
N SER A 35 25.76 10.72 -2.02
CA SER A 35 25.29 11.53 -3.15
C SER A 35 23.93 12.20 -2.93
N SER A 36 23.08 11.65 -2.05
CA SER A 36 21.75 12.24 -1.74
C SER A 36 21.89 13.57 -0.98
N PHE A 37 22.83 13.61 -0.03
CA PHE A 37 23.05 14.75 0.85
C PHE A 37 23.51 16.01 0.09
N VAL A 38 24.40 15.85 -0.89
CA VAL A 38 24.90 16.97 -1.71
C VAL A 38 23.76 17.57 -2.54
N MET A 39 22.86 16.74 -3.07
CA MET A 39 21.70 17.18 -3.86
C MET A 39 20.66 17.88 -2.99
N GLU A 40 20.31 17.32 -1.83
CA GLU A 40 19.36 17.92 -0.87
C GLU A 40 19.84 19.28 -0.36
N SER A 41 21.13 19.40 -0.03
CA SER A 41 21.70 20.67 0.45
C SER A 41 21.68 21.78 -0.63
N ALA A 42 21.93 21.43 -1.89
CA ALA A 42 21.90 22.38 -3.00
C ALA A 42 20.47 22.80 -3.36
N LEU A 43 19.51 21.87 -3.36
CA LEU A 43 18.09 22.15 -3.57
C LEU A 43 17.53 23.09 -2.50
N LEU A 44 17.86 22.83 -1.23
CA LEU A 44 17.41 23.66 -0.11
C LEU A 44 18.01 25.08 -0.17
N GLY A 45 19.25 25.21 -0.65
CA GLY A 45 19.88 26.50 -0.93
C GLY A 45 19.16 27.30 -2.01
N LEU A 46 18.83 26.65 -3.14
CA LEU A 46 18.09 27.27 -4.25
C LEU A 46 16.67 27.66 -3.83
N GLN A 47 15.97 26.80 -3.08
CA GLN A 47 14.62 27.04 -2.60
C GLN A 47 14.51 28.27 -1.68
N ARG A 48 15.59 28.63 -0.98
CA ARG A 48 15.64 29.82 -0.13
C ARG A 48 16.04 31.09 -0.89
N ARG A 49 17.01 30.98 -1.80
CA ARG A 49 17.59 32.14 -2.50
C ARG A 49 16.75 32.65 -3.67
N LEU A 50 16.04 31.77 -4.38
CA LEU A 50 15.16 32.19 -5.49
C LEU A 50 14.01 33.11 -5.04
N PRO A 51 13.25 32.81 -3.97
CA PRO A 51 12.23 33.72 -3.47
C PRO A 51 12.81 35.04 -2.92
N GLN A 52 13.99 34.99 -2.31
CA GLN A 52 14.66 36.19 -1.81
C GLN A 52 15.09 37.10 -2.96
N LEU A 53 15.73 36.55 -3.99
CA LEU A 53 16.08 37.29 -5.19
C LEU A 53 14.84 37.89 -5.88
N MET A 54 13.75 37.13 -5.99
CA MET A 54 12.49 37.66 -6.54
C MET A 54 11.96 38.84 -5.73
N LYS A 55 12.01 38.77 -4.40
CA LYS A 55 11.60 39.86 -3.53
C LYS A 55 12.49 41.09 -3.71
N ASP A 56 13.80 40.89 -3.76
CA ASP A 56 14.79 41.97 -3.89
C ASP A 56 14.67 42.66 -5.27
N VAL A 57 14.38 41.90 -6.33
CA VAL A 57 14.11 42.44 -7.68
C VAL A 57 12.79 43.21 -7.71
N VAL A 58 11.72 42.69 -7.12
CA VAL A 58 10.41 43.40 -7.05
C VAL A 58 10.54 44.70 -6.25
N GLU A 59 11.25 44.67 -5.12
CA GLU A 59 11.52 45.87 -4.33
C GLU A 59 12.28 46.91 -5.16
N LEU A 60 13.25 46.49 -5.96
CA LEU A 60 13.97 47.37 -6.89
C LEU A 60 13.07 47.93 -8.01
N GLU A 61 12.14 47.14 -8.54
CA GLU A 61 11.17 47.57 -9.56
C GLU A 61 10.10 48.53 -9.01
N GLU A 62 9.70 48.41 -7.74
CA GLU A 62 8.72 49.30 -7.10
C GLU A 62 9.33 50.67 -6.71
N HIS A 63 10.62 50.74 -6.41
CA HIS A 63 11.33 51.99 -6.13
C HIS A 63 11.72 52.78 -7.41
N HIS A 64 11.24 52.34 -8.59
CA HIS A 64 11.55 52.90 -9.90
C HIS A 64 10.95 54.31 -10.16
N ASP A 65 10.06 54.80 -9.29
CA ASP A 65 9.49 56.15 -9.40
C ASP A 65 10.52 57.29 -9.21
N GLU A 66 11.75 57.00 -8.75
CA GLU A 66 12.82 58.01 -8.52
C GLU A 66 14.07 57.89 -9.42
N ASP A 67 14.05 57.07 -10.48
CA ASP A 67 15.01 57.06 -11.60
C ASP A 67 16.52 56.82 -11.28
N LEU A 68 16.88 56.24 -10.13
CA LEU A 68 18.27 55.85 -9.85
C LEU A 68 18.40 54.59 -8.97
N TYR A 69 18.87 53.49 -9.57
CA TYR A 69 19.32 52.32 -8.81
C TYR A 69 20.62 52.64 -8.06
N SER A 70 20.65 52.37 -6.75
CA SER A 70 21.89 52.50 -5.99
C SER A 70 22.88 51.40 -6.44
N VAL A 71 24.16 51.77 -6.63
CA VAL A 71 25.24 50.82 -6.96
C VAL A 71 25.31 49.67 -5.94
N LEU A 72 24.97 49.95 -4.68
CA LEU A 72 24.87 48.97 -3.61
C LEU A 72 23.76 47.93 -3.86
N SER A 73 22.59 48.35 -4.35
CA SER A 73 21.47 47.44 -4.66
C SER A 73 21.78 46.51 -5.82
N LEU A 74 22.44 47.02 -6.88
CA LEU A 74 22.86 46.21 -8.02
C LEU A 74 23.94 45.19 -7.66
N HIS A 75 24.87 45.56 -6.77
CA HIS A 75 25.94 44.66 -6.32
C HIS A 75 25.42 43.54 -5.41
N VAL A 76 24.35 43.78 -4.65
CA VAL A 76 23.67 42.74 -3.86
C VAL A 76 23.03 41.69 -4.80
N LEU A 77 22.34 42.13 -5.85
CA LEU A 77 21.78 41.23 -6.87
C LEU A 77 22.86 40.43 -7.59
N GLU A 78 23.98 41.06 -7.95
CA GLU A 78 25.12 40.41 -8.60
C GLU A 78 25.68 39.27 -7.72
N ASN A 79 25.84 39.52 -6.42
CA ASN A 79 26.31 38.50 -5.48
C ASN A 79 25.30 37.35 -5.30
N GLU A 80 24.00 37.64 -5.16
CA GLU A 80 22.96 36.61 -5.07
C GLU A 80 22.90 35.72 -6.33
N LEU A 81 23.06 36.32 -7.52
CA LEU A 81 23.10 35.60 -8.78
C LEU A 81 24.33 34.69 -8.90
N ILE A 82 25.50 35.12 -8.43
CA ILE A 82 26.72 34.30 -8.39
C ILE A 82 26.52 33.09 -7.47
N GLU A 83 25.91 33.28 -6.28
CA GLU A 83 25.67 32.20 -5.33
C GLU A 83 24.60 31.20 -5.83
N ILE A 84 23.56 31.68 -6.53
CA ILE A 84 22.57 30.83 -7.21
C ILE A 84 23.22 30.04 -8.34
N GLN A 85 24.07 30.67 -9.15
CA GLN A 85 24.80 30.01 -10.24
C GLN A 85 25.69 28.87 -9.71
N LEU A 86 26.42 29.13 -8.62
CA LEU A 86 27.25 28.11 -7.96
C LEU A 86 26.43 26.90 -7.47
N LEU A 87 25.24 27.16 -6.90
CA LEU A 87 24.33 26.10 -6.46
C LEU A 87 23.76 25.31 -7.65
N MET A 88 23.43 25.98 -8.75
CA MET A 88 22.98 25.32 -9.98
C MET A 88 24.07 24.44 -10.60
N ASP A 89 25.32 24.92 -10.66
CA ASP A 89 26.45 24.15 -11.19
C ASP A 89 26.74 22.91 -10.33
N LYS A 90 26.67 23.05 -9.00
CA LYS A 90 26.81 21.95 -8.05
C LYS A 90 25.69 20.91 -8.19
N LEU A 91 24.45 21.37 -8.38
CA LEU A 91 23.30 20.51 -8.63
C LEU A 91 23.43 19.76 -9.97
N ASN A 92 23.81 20.46 -11.04
CA ASN A 92 23.97 19.88 -12.37
C ASN A 92 25.10 18.84 -12.42
N GLY A 93 26.22 19.10 -11.75
CA GLY A 93 27.31 18.13 -11.55
C GLY A 93 26.83 16.88 -10.81
N SER A 94 26.05 17.05 -9.74
CA SER A 94 25.48 15.94 -8.97
C SER A 94 24.47 15.12 -9.79
N ILE A 95 23.61 15.77 -10.58
CA ILE A 95 22.64 15.09 -11.45
C ILE A 95 23.36 14.25 -12.51
N ARG A 96 24.41 14.78 -13.12
CA ARG A 96 25.21 14.06 -14.12
C ARG A 96 25.91 12.85 -13.51
N GLY A 97 26.59 13.04 -12.38
CA GLY A 97 27.24 11.95 -11.66
C GLY A 97 26.26 10.85 -11.21
N ASN A 98 25.08 11.23 -10.72
CA ASN A 98 24.04 10.27 -10.37
C ASN A 98 23.49 9.51 -11.58
N ARG A 99 23.38 10.17 -12.74
CA ARG A 99 22.91 9.53 -13.98
C ARG A 99 23.95 8.54 -14.52
N GLU A 100 25.23 8.88 -14.49
CA GLU A 100 26.33 7.98 -14.85
C GLU A 100 26.43 6.79 -13.88
N LEU A 101 26.31 7.05 -12.57
CA LEU A 101 26.26 6.02 -11.55
C LEU A 101 25.07 5.07 -11.76
N ALA A 102 23.90 5.62 -12.10
CA ALA A 102 22.71 4.82 -12.39
C ALA A 102 22.93 3.91 -13.60
N MET A 103 23.48 4.43 -14.71
CA MET A 103 23.81 3.64 -15.91
C MET A 103 24.82 2.52 -15.60
N ASN A 104 25.93 2.84 -14.93
CA ASN A 104 26.94 1.86 -14.54
C ASN A 104 26.39 0.80 -13.58
N THR A 105 25.46 1.18 -12.71
CA THR A 105 24.82 0.25 -11.76
C THR A 105 23.85 -0.69 -12.49
N THR A 106 23.07 -0.19 -13.45
CA THR A 106 22.21 -1.05 -14.26
C THR A 106 23.00 -2.05 -15.09
N ASP A 107 24.12 -1.64 -15.68
CA ASP A 107 24.99 -2.54 -16.45
C ASP A 107 25.62 -3.61 -15.54
N LEU A 108 26.17 -3.20 -14.39
CA LEU A 108 26.74 -4.15 -13.41
C LEU A 108 25.69 -5.13 -12.88
N LEU A 109 24.46 -4.67 -12.61
CA LEU A 109 23.37 -5.54 -12.17
C LEU A 109 22.94 -6.54 -13.26
N GLN A 110 22.98 -6.12 -14.52
CA GLN A 110 22.70 -7.00 -15.65
C GLN A 110 23.79 -8.08 -15.79
N ASP A 111 25.07 -7.70 -15.68
CA ASP A 111 26.19 -8.63 -15.71
C ASP A 111 26.15 -9.63 -14.54
N LEU A 112 25.85 -9.15 -13.32
CA LEU A 112 25.65 -10.00 -12.14
C LEU A 112 24.50 -10.98 -12.34
N LYS A 113 23.39 -10.51 -12.92
CA LYS A 113 22.22 -11.35 -13.20
C LYS A 113 22.52 -12.44 -14.21
N GLU A 114 23.24 -12.12 -15.28
CA GLU A 114 23.68 -13.10 -16.29
C GLU A 114 24.68 -14.10 -15.69
N GLY A 115 25.65 -13.62 -14.91
CA GLY A 115 26.60 -14.46 -14.21
C GLY A 115 25.95 -15.45 -13.24
N LEU A 116 24.93 -15.00 -12.48
CA LEU A 116 24.16 -15.86 -11.58
C LEU A 116 23.29 -16.87 -12.34
N ALA A 117 22.70 -16.48 -13.47
CA ALA A 117 21.92 -17.38 -14.32
C ALA A 117 22.79 -18.50 -14.92
N ASP A 118 24.01 -18.18 -15.34
CA ASP A 118 24.98 -19.18 -15.80
C ASP A 118 25.36 -20.17 -14.69
N LEU A 119 25.57 -19.67 -13.46
CA LEU A 119 25.90 -20.51 -12.31
C LEU A 119 24.73 -21.41 -11.88
N GLU A 120 23.48 -21.01 -12.14
CA GLU A 120 22.30 -21.82 -11.87
C GLU A 120 22.32 -23.16 -12.64
N HIS A 121 22.97 -23.21 -13.81
CA HIS A 121 23.10 -24.45 -14.59
C HIS A 121 23.93 -25.52 -13.86
N PHE A 122 24.81 -25.12 -12.95
CA PHE A 122 25.64 -26.03 -12.16
C PHE A 122 24.96 -26.46 -10.84
N ASP A 123 23.77 -25.93 -10.51
CA ASP A 123 22.97 -26.36 -9.35
C ASP A 123 22.26 -27.69 -9.65
N THR A 124 23.03 -28.76 -9.66
CA THR A 124 22.56 -30.14 -9.88
C THR A 124 21.49 -30.59 -8.88
N MET A 125 21.51 -30.04 -7.65
CA MET A 125 20.52 -30.34 -6.61
C MET A 125 19.27 -29.44 -6.68
N GLN A 126 19.23 -28.48 -7.61
CA GLN A 126 18.13 -27.53 -7.82
C GLN A 126 17.71 -26.80 -6.53
N VAL A 127 18.66 -26.53 -5.63
CA VAL A 127 18.42 -25.87 -4.35
C VAL A 127 17.85 -24.46 -4.57
N VAL A 128 18.39 -23.72 -5.55
CA VAL A 128 17.96 -22.35 -5.85
C VAL A 128 16.52 -22.34 -6.37
N LYS A 129 16.19 -23.21 -7.32
CA LYS A 129 14.82 -23.35 -7.85
C LYS A 129 13.82 -23.72 -6.75
N ARG A 130 14.18 -24.66 -5.87
CA ARG A 130 13.33 -25.05 -4.73
C ARG A 130 13.14 -23.91 -3.73
N GLN A 131 14.17 -23.10 -3.48
CA GLN A 131 14.06 -21.92 -2.62
C GLN A 131 13.13 -20.85 -3.23
N GLN A 132 13.24 -20.58 -4.52
CA GLN A 132 12.33 -19.65 -5.22
C GLN A 132 10.87 -20.11 -5.17
N VAL A 133 10.61 -21.40 -5.39
CA VAL A 133 9.26 -21.98 -5.25
C VAL A 133 8.76 -21.84 -3.81
N ASN A 134 9.60 -22.13 -2.81
CA ASN A 134 9.22 -21.94 -1.40
C ASN A 134 8.94 -20.47 -1.05
N GLN A 135 9.69 -19.52 -1.60
CA GLN A 135 9.43 -18.09 -1.41
C GLN A 135 8.09 -17.67 -2.05
N ARG A 136 7.79 -18.15 -3.26
CA ARG A 136 6.46 -17.95 -3.88
C ARG A 136 5.35 -18.54 -3.03
N LEU A 137 5.49 -19.80 -2.61
CA LEU A 137 4.50 -20.47 -1.76
C LEU A 137 4.31 -19.73 -0.43
N LYS A 138 5.36 -19.18 0.17
CA LYS A 138 5.23 -18.32 1.36
C LYS A 138 4.44 -17.04 1.07
N LYS A 139 4.72 -16.36 -0.04
CA LYS A 139 3.99 -15.16 -0.44
C LYS A 139 2.51 -15.46 -0.70
N ASP A 140 2.23 -16.55 -1.39
CA ASP A 140 0.86 -17.00 -1.68
C ASP A 140 0.14 -17.41 -0.39
N LEU A 141 0.85 -18.03 0.55
CA LEU A 141 0.35 -18.36 1.88
C LEU A 141 0.04 -17.10 2.70
N ASP A 142 0.91 -16.09 2.68
CA ASP A 142 0.68 -14.81 3.36
C ASP A 142 -0.51 -14.06 2.75
N GLN A 143 -0.66 -14.11 1.42
CA GLN A 143 -1.83 -13.56 0.73
C GLN A 143 -3.11 -14.31 1.09
N CYS A 144 -3.07 -15.64 1.17
CA CYS A 144 -4.20 -16.45 1.61
C CYS A 144 -4.57 -16.16 3.06
N LYS A 145 -3.58 -15.99 3.94
CA LYS A 145 -3.77 -15.66 5.36
C LYS A 145 -4.41 -14.29 5.55
N ASN A 146 -4.09 -13.32 4.69
CA ASN A 146 -4.69 -11.98 4.74
C ASN A 146 -6.03 -11.88 3.98
N GLY A 147 -6.31 -12.81 3.06
CA GLY A 147 -7.56 -12.88 2.31
C GLY A 147 -8.66 -13.70 2.99
N LEU A 148 -8.31 -14.57 3.95
CA LEU A 148 -9.28 -15.32 4.75
C LEU A 148 -9.72 -14.49 5.96
N GLN A 149 -10.61 -13.52 5.75
CA GLN A 149 -11.66 -13.31 6.73
C GLN A 149 -12.81 -14.21 6.32
N PRO A 150 -13.12 -15.29 7.08
CA PRO A 150 -14.28 -16.13 6.78
C PRO A 150 -15.56 -15.39 7.20
N THR A 151 -15.88 -14.30 6.50
CA THR A 151 -17.10 -13.49 6.65
C THR A 151 -17.79 -13.31 5.30
N ASP A 152 -17.57 -14.25 4.36
CA ASP A 152 -18.29 -14.28 3.08
C ASP A 152 -19.78 -14.60 3.24
N LEU A 153 -20.15 -15.18 4.40
CA LEU A 153 -21.51 -15.49 4.82
C LEU A 153 -21.67 -15.08 6.30
N ASP A 154 -22.59 -14.16 6.54
CA ASP A 154 -22.96 -13.66 7.87
C ASP A 154 -24.42 -14.05 8.18
N LEU A 155 -24.67 -14.47 9.42
CA LEU A 155 -26.01 -14.70 9.96
C LEU A 155 -26.41 -13.51 10.81
N ALA A 156 -27.59 -12.95 10.55
CA ALA A 156 -28.13 -11.82 11.29
C ALA A 156 -29.55 -12.10 11.81
N THR A 157 -29.93 -11.43 12.89
CA THR A 157 -31.26 -11.53 13.49
C THR A 157 -31.84 -10.16 13.71
N ASP A 158 -33.14 -10.02 13.52
CA ASP A 158 -33.89 -8.83 13.87
C ASP A 158 -35.29 -9.20 14.38
N GLU A 159 -36.16 -8.21 14.55
CA GLU A 159 -37.55 -8.39 14.97
C GLU A 159 -38.39 -9.23 13.99
N SER A 160 -37.94 -9.35 12.75
CA SER A 160 -38.64 -10.03 11.66
C SER A 160 -38.17 -11.47 11.43
N GLY A 161 -37.07 -11.90 12.06
CA GLY A 161 -36.58 -13.28 12.03
C GLY A 161 -35.07 -13.40 11.79
N VAL A 162 -34.67 -14.50 11.15
CA VAL A 162 -33.28 -14.83 10.83
C VAL A 162 -32.98 -14.52 9.37
N TRP A 163 -31.79 -14.00 9.12
CA TRP A 163 -31.31 -13.56 7.82
C TRP A 163 -29.93 -14.12 7.53
N VAL A 164 -29.66 -14.40 6.26
CA VAL A 164 -28.32 -14.74 5.76
C VAL A 164 -27.90 -13.65 4.80
N ILE A 165 -26.72 -13.08 5.04
CA ILE A 165 -26.08 -12.07 4.21
C ILE A 165 -24.85 -12.72 3.60
N TYR A 166 -24.73 -12.72 2.28
CA TYR A 166 -23.68 -13.43 1.57
C TYR A 166 -23.34 -12.75 0.26
N THR A 167 -22.38 -13.29 -0.48
CA THR A 167 -22.06 -12.84 -1.83
C THR A 167 -22.15 -13.98 -2.82
N THR A 168 -22.40 -13.66 -4.09
CA THR A 168 -22.36 -14.63 -5.17
C THR A 168 -21.56 -14.08 -6.35
N SER A 169 -21.01 -14.98 -7.17
CA SER A 169 -20.36 -14.59 -8.43
C SER A 169 -21.35 -14.03 -9.46
N GLN A 170 -22.65 -14.34 -9.33
CA GLN A 170 -23.69 -13.83 -10.23
C GLN A 170 -23.99 -12.35 -9.97
N ASP A 171 -23.86 -11.93 -8.70
CA ASP A 171 -24.07 -10.56 -8.24
C ASP A 171 -22.78 -9.72 -8.25
N PHE A 172 -21.75 -10.17 -8.99
CA PHE A 172 -20.46 -9.48 -9.13
C PHE A 172 -19.78 -9.15 -7.78
N GLY A 173 -20.03 -9.94 -6.73
CA GLY A 173 -19.50 -9.73 -5.38
C GLY A 173 -20.23 -8.68 -4.55
N ASN A 174 -21.41 -8.23 -5.00
CA ASN A 174 -22.31 -7.42 -4.18
C ASN A 174 -22.98 -8.26 -3.09
N LEU A 175 -23.45 -7.58 -2.05
CA LEU A 175 -24.20 -8.22 -0.97
C LEU A 175 -25.54 -8.76 -1.49
N VAL A 176 -25.84 -9.98 -1.08
CA VAL A 176 -27.12 -10.65 -1.27
C VAL A 176 -27.66 -10.97 0.12
N LEU A 177 -28.94 -10.68 0.31
CA LEU A 177 -29.65 -10.92 1.56
C LEU A 177 -30.75 -11.93 1.30
N SER A 178 -30.87 -12.96 2.13
CA SER A 178 -32.01 -13.88 2.10
C SER A 178 -32.63 -14.04 3.47
N LYS A 179 -33.96 -14.03 3.51
CA LYS A 179 -34.71 -14.36 4.73
C LYS A 179 -34.76 -15.87 4.90
N VAL A 180 -34.42 -16.35 6.09
CA VAL A 180 -34.46 -17.78 6.43
C VAL A 180 -35.85 -18.13 6.93
N GLU A 181 -36.43 -19.19 6.36
CA GLU A 181 -37.66 -19.79 6.85
C GLU A 181 -37.35 -20.83 7.92
N GLU A 182 -38.05 -20.73 9.05
CA GLU A 182 -37.95 -21.68 10.14
C GLU A 182 -38.65 -22.99 9.78
N GLY A 183 -37.92 -24.11 9.82
CA GLY A 183 -38.42 -25.45 9.54
C GLY A 183 -37.43 -26.52 10.01
N GLU A 184 -37.74 -27.81 9.77
CA GLU A 184 -36.81 -28.91 10.11
C GLU A 184 -35.45 -28.77 9.41
N SER A 185 -35.42 -28.17 8.22
CA SER A 185 -34.20 -27.72 7.55
C SER A 185 -34.34 -26.25 7.18
N PRO A 186 -33.31 -25.41 7.44
CA PRO A 186 -33.36 -23.99 7.10
C PRO A 186 -33.42 -23.85 5.59
N LYS A 187 -34.43 -23.11 5.11
CA LYS A 187 -34.62 -22.80 3.70
C LYS A 187 -34.52 -21.30 3.48
N LEU A 188 -33.97 -20.92 2.34
CA LEU A 188 -34.01 -19.53 1.91
C LEU A 188 -35.38 -19.27 1.30
N ASN A 189 -36.08 -18.25 1.80
CA ASN A 189 -37.40 -17.86 1.33
C ASN A 189 -37.27 -16.77 0.25
N GLN A 190 -37.24 -15.51 0.69
CA GLN A 190 -37.12 -14.37 -0.20
C GLN A 190 -35.68 -13.87 -0.22
N THR A 191 -35.19 -13.50 -1.40
CA THR A 191 -33.83 -13.03 -1.63
C THR A 191 -33.87 -11.63 -2.25
N TRP A 192 -32.98 -10.77 -1.78
CA TRP A 192 -32.80 -9.40 -2.25
C TRP A 192 -31.35 -9.24 -2.72
N HIS A 193 -31.20 -8.59 -3.87
CA HIS A 193 -29.92 -8.29 -4.50
C HIS A 193 -29.63 -6.81 -4.32
N THR A 194 -28.46 -6.48 -3.79
CA THR A 194 -28.08 -5.08 -3.52
C THR A 194 -27.02 -4.60 -4.51
N SER A 195 -26.77 -3.27 -4.52
CA SER A 195 -25.69 -2.68 -5.30
C SER A 195 -24.39 -2.43 -4.51
N ILE A 196 -24.33 -2.81 -3.23
CA ILE A 196 -23.15 -2.58 -2.38
C ILE A 196 -22.15 -3.73 -2.46
N TYR A 197 -20.89 -3.41 -2.75
CA TYR A 197 -19.80 -4.37 -2.87
C TYR A 197 -19.27 -4.84 -1.50
N LYS A 198 -19.18 -6.16 -1.26
CA LYS A 198 -18.78 -6.71 0.06
C LYS A 198 -17.44 -6.19 0.56
N GLN A 199 -16.44 -6.01 -0.31
CA GLN A 199 -15.12 -5.55 0.12
C GLN A 199 -15.09 -4.06 0.51
N ALA A 200 -16.14 -3.29 0.18
CA ALA A 200 -16.30 -1.91 0.64
C ALA A 200 -16.94 -1.82 2.03
N VAL A 201 -17.37 -2.95 2.58
CA VAL A 201 -18.10 -3.06 3.85
C VAL A 201 -17.24 -3.79 4.88
N THR A 202 -17.17 -3.27 6.09
CA THR A 202 -16.45 -3.93 7.21
C THR A 202 -17.33 -4.91 7.95
N ASN A 203 -18.54 -4.50 8.36
CA ASN A 203 -19.54 -5.36 8.99
C ASN A 203 -20.96 -5.03 8.50
N THR A 204 -21.89 -5.97 8.67
CA THR A 204 -23.31 -5.82 8.37
C THR A 204 -24.19 -6.27 9.53
N PHE A 205 -25.39 -5.71 9.66
CA PHE A 205 -26.40 -6.17 10.62
C PHE A 205 -27.82 -5.86 10.13
N MET A 206 -28.82 -6.55 10.67
CA MET A 206 -30.24 -6.32 10.39
C MET A 206 -30.92 -5.67 11.58
N ALA A 207 -31.80 -4.69 11.34
CA ALA A 207 -32.70 -4.16 12.35
C ALA A 207 -34.02 -3.73 11.68
N CYS A 208 -35.17 -4.11 12.24
CA CYS A 208 -36.50 -3.75 11.73
C CYS A 208 -36.73 -4.04 10.22
N GLY A 209 -36.15 -5.12 9.68
CA GLY A 209 -36.25 -5.46 8.26
C GLY A 209 -35.34 -4.63 7.34
N VAL A 210 -34.40 -3.87 7.89
CA VAL A 210 -33.45 -3.04 7.15
C VAL A 210 -32.03 -3.58 7.38
N LEU A 211 -31.33 -3.83 6.28
CA LEU A 211 -29.90 -4.17 6.30
C LEU A 211 -29.10 -2.88 6.46
N TYR A 212 -28.17 -2.86 7.41
CA TYR A 212 -27.20 -1.79 7.60
C TYR A 212 -25.79 -2.31 7.36
N ALA A 213 -24.95 -1.48 6.73
CA ALA A 213 -23.56 -1.79 6.50
C ALA A 213 -22.63 -0.68 7.01
N THR A 214 -21.49 -1.10 7.52
CA THR A 214 -20.48 -0.24 8.13
C THR A 214 -19.21 -0.17 7.30
N ARG A 215 -18.45 0.92 7.46
CA ARG A 215 -17.11 1.08 6.89
C ARG A 215 -16.14 1.67 7.89
N TYR A 216 -14.88 1.32 7.72
CA TYR A 216 -13.78 1.86 8.51
C TYR A 216 -13.57 3.34 8.18
N VAL A 217 -13.52 4.18 9.22
CA VAL A 217 -13.12 5.59 9.10
C VAL A 217 -11.72 5.79 9.64
N ASN A 218 -11.50 5.41 10.90
CA ASN A 218 -10.20 5.47 11.57
C ASN A 218 -10.13 4.43 12.70
N THR A 219 -9.03 4.43 13.48
CA THR A 219 -8.81 3.44 14.54
C THR A 219 -9.82 3.52 15.68
N SER A 220 -10.47 4.67 15.87
CA SER A 220 -11.44 4.93 16.94
C SER A 220 -12.89 5.07 16.45
N THR A 221 -13.14 5.01 15.15
CA THR A 221 -14.46 5.32 14.57
C THR A 221 -14.82 4.39 13.41
N GLU A 222 -16.04 3.88 13.43
CA GLU A 222 -16.73 3.18 12.33
C GLU A 222 -17.89 4.06 11.85
N GLU A 223 -18.28 3.97 10.59
CA GLU A 223 -19.46 4.66 10.06
C GLU A 223 -20.47 3.65 9.52
N ILE A 224 -21.72 3.73 9.99
CA ILE A 224 -22.88 3.13 9.32
C ILE A 224 -23.24 4.07 8.16
N PHE A 225 -22.80 3.70 6.96
CA PHE A 225 -22.93 4.55 5.78
C PHE A 225 -24.07 4.10 4.87
N TYR A 226 -24.41 2.82 4.89
CA TYR A 226 -25.36 2.22 3.95
C TYR A 226 -26.54 1.55 4.66
N SER A 227 -27.73 1.65 4.04
CA SER A 227 -28.91 0.88 4.43
C SER A 227 -29.71 0.39 3.23
N PHE A 228 -30.32 -0.79 3.35
CA PHE A 228 -31.26 -1.35 2.38
C PHE A 228 -32.54 -1.82 3.07
N ASP A 229 -33.67 -1.24 2.68
CA ASP A 229 -34.98 -1.58 3.19
C ASP A 229 -35.60 -2.74 2.38
N THR A 230 -35.82 -3.89 3.04
CA THR A 230 -36.34 -5.09 2.38
C THR A 230 -37.81 -4.99 1.96
N ALA A 231 -38.58 -4.10 2.58
CA ALA A 231 -40.00 -3.90 2.26
C ALA A 231 -40.18 -3.02 1.02
N THR A 232 -39.33 -2.00 0.87
CA THR A 232 -39.41 -1.06 -0.27
C THR A 232 -38.40 -1.34 -1.38
N GLY A 233 -37.35 -2.12 -1.10
CA GLY A 233 -36.22 -2.35 -2.00
C GLY A 233 -35.34 -1.11 -2.18
N LYS A 234 -35.44 -0.12 -1.30
CA LYS A 234 -34.73 1.16 -1.42
C LYS A 234 -33.36 1.10 -0.76
N GLU A 235 -32.34 1.49 -1.52
CA GLU A 235 -30.97 1.66 -1.04
C GLU A 235 -30.69 3.12 -0.64
N ASN A 236 -29.91 3.32 0.41
CA ASN A 236 -29.42 4.62 0.85
C ASN A 236 -27.94 4.53 1.23
N PHE A 237 -27.09 5.31 0.58
CA PHE A 237 -25.63 5.36 0.80
C PHE A 237 -25.18 6.49 1.73
N ASN A 238 -26.13 7.26 2.27
CA ASN A 238 -25.89 8.46 3.05
C ASN A 238 -26.59 8.36 4.41
N VAL A 239 -26.45 7.22 5.11
CA VAL A 239 -26.98 7.04 6.47
C VAL A 239 -26.23 7.94 7.47
N GLY A 240 -24.89 7.92 7.43
CA GLY A 240 -24.04 8.89 8.12
C GLY A 240 -24.05 8.83 9.65
N ILE A 241 -24.14 7.63 10.24
CA ILE A 241 -24.11 7.44 11.70
C ILE A 241 -22.72 6.92 12.11
N PHE A 242 -22.10 7.54 13.11
CA PHE A 242 -20.75 7.18 13.55
C PHE A 242 -20.76 6.41 14.88
N LEU A 243 -20.06 5.28 14.91
CA LEU A 243 -19.86 4.42 16.08
C LEU A 243 -18.44 4.63 16.63
N SER A 244 -18.33 4.81 17.95
CA SER A 244 -17.02 4.90 18.62
C SER A 244 -16.48 3.51 18.94
N LYS A 245 -15.25 3.21 18.51
CA LYS A 245 -14.64 1.88 18.66
C LYS A 245 -13.70 1.83 19.86
N VAL A 246 -13.66 0.66 20.49
CA VAL A 246 -12.72 0.36 21.58
C VAL A 246 -11.41 -0.26 21.06
N SER A 247 -11.44 -0.92 19.89
CA SER A 247 -10.26 -1.41 19.16
C SER A 247 -10.31 -1.00 17.69
N SER A 248 -9.18 -1.08 16.99
CA SER A 248 -9.08 -0.75 15.56
C SER A 248 -9.96 -1.66 14.70
N ASN A 249 -10.11 -2.94 15.08
CA ASN A 249 -10.82 -3.95 14.32
C ASN A 249 -12.10 -4.40 15.04
N ILE A 250 -13.23 -4.34 14.33
CA ILE A 250 -14.48 -4.99 14.72
C ILE A 250 -14.54 -6.31 13.95
N LEU A 251 -14.49 -7.44 14.67
CA LEU A 251 -14.52 -8.77 14.06
C LEU A 251 -15.94 -9.22 13.72
N PHE A 252 -16.90 -8.90 14.60
CA PHE A 252 -18.32 -9.19 14.40
C PHE A 252 -19.17 -8.05 14.97
N LEU A 253 -20.29 -7.76 14.33
CA LEU A 253 -21.26 -6.74 14.74
C LEU A 253 -22.67 -7.30 14.57
N ASN A 254 -23.37 -7.59 15.67
CA ASN A 254 -24.67 -8.25 15.64
C ASN A 254 -25.71 -7.46 16.43
N TYR A 255 -26.87 -7.23 15.80
CA TYR A 255 -28.02 -6.67 16.47
C TYR A 255 -28.79 -7.77 17.21
N SER A 256 -29.18 -7.48 18.45
CA SER A 256 -30.03 -8.35 19.25
C SER A 256 -31.43 -7.73 19.39
N PRO A 257 -32.47 -8.36 18.83
CA PRO A 257 -33.84 -7.84 18.94
C PRO A 257 -34.43 -8.00 20.36
N VAL A 258 -33.77 -8.78 21.23
CA VAL A 258 -34.24 -9.06 22.60
C VAL A 258 -34.02 -7.86 23.52
N ASP A 259 -32.84 -7.24 23.43
CA ASP A 259 -32.44 -6.09 24.24
C ASP A 259 -32.30 -4.80 23.43
N GLN A 260 -32.51 -4.86 22.10
CA GLN A 260 -32.41 -3.74 21.17
C GLN A 260 -31.03 -3.08 21.20
N MET A 261 -29.99 -3.89 21.31
CA MET A 261 -28.60 -3.45 21.38
C MET A 261 -27.79 -3.99 20.21
N LEU A 262 -26.81 -3.21 19.78
CA LEU A 262 -25.83 -3.63 18.78
C LEU A 262 -24.56 -4.09 19.51
N HIS A 263 -24.24 -5.38 19.41
CA HIS A 263 -23.08 -5.98 20.05
C HIS A 263 -21.91 -6.10 19.07
N ALA A 264 -20.78 -5.48 19.41
CA ALA A 264 -19.52 -5.62 18.69
C ALA A 264 -18.54 -6.50 19.46
N TYR A 265 -17.90 -7.42 18.75
CA TYR A 265 -16.76 -8.18 19.25
C TYR A 265 -15.47 -7.62 18.65
N CYS A 266 -14.61 -7.07 19.51
CA CYS A 266 -13.38 -6.37 19.14
C CYS A 266 -12.20 -6.97 19.92
N ASP A 267 -11.29 -7.70 19.25
CA ASP A 267 -10.02 -8.19 19.81
C ASP A 267 -10.08 -8.63 21.30
N SER A 268 -10.95 -9.60 21.62
CA SER A 268 -11.22 -10.15 22.97
C SER A 268 -12.14 -9.35 23.91
N GLN A 269 -12.73 -8.25 23.46
CA GLN A 269 -13.72 -7.47 24.20
C GLN A 269 -15.07 -7.46 23.50
N MET A 270 -16.14 -7.50 24.29
CA MET A 270 -17.51 -7.30 23.81
C MET A 270 -17.99 -5.92 24.23
N VAL A 271 -18.49 -5.15 23.28
CA VAL A 271 -19.00 -3.78 23.48
C VAL A 271 -20.43 -3.73 22.97
N SER A 272 -21.32 -3.06 23.69
CA SER A 272 -22.72 -2.92 23.30
C SER A 272 -23.05 -1.45 23.07
N TYR A 273 -23.68 -1.14 21.93
CA TYR A 273 -24.18 0.18 21.58
C TYR A 273 -25.70 0.21 21.70
N ARG A 274 -26.21 1.32 22.22
CA ARG A 274 -27.64 1.61 22.33
C ARG A 274 -28.05 2.59 21.24
#